data_AF-A0A257XKU4-F1
#
_entry.id   AF-A0A257XKU4-F1
#
_cell.length_a   1.000
_cell.length_b   1.000
_cell.length_c   1.000
_cell.angle_alpha   90.00
_cell.angle_beta   90.00
_cell.angle_gamma   90.00
#
_symmetry.space_group_name_H-M   'P 1'
#
loop_
_entity.id
_entity.type
_entity.pdbx_description
1 polymer ?
#
loop_
_entity_poly.entity_id
_entity_poly.type
_entity_poly.pdbx_seq_one_letter_code
_entity_poly.pdbx_strand_id
1 'polypeptide(L)'
;MKPHLQTLWTLQTTYYWLQTFPAGAETIVEHSYMPSVGMSVGTIVGMPTHGNAFLNQEQKSYAERYCIEPSFAATAQAAWKKAGSDRIPFSDQRISYILKTGSNWAGPIARFKLTVDKGAPNNLVSFCGTNVKKVSPTRFEMTATDFYPQQDLNIIILVPEAKQ
;
A
#
# COMPACT_ATOMS: atom_id res chain seq x y z
N MET A 1 31.97 -16.16 -10.16
CA MET A 1 30.62 -15.55 -10.10
C MET A 1 29.80 -16.11 -11.25
N LYS A 2 28.61 -16.68 -10.98
CA LYS A 2 27.70 -17.13 -12.05
C LYS A 2 26.96 -15.90 -12.61
N PRO A 3 26.78 -15.78 -13.94
CA PRO A 3 26.01 -14.69 -14.52
C PRO A 3 24.55 -14.85 -14.10
N HIS A 4 23.99 -13.82 -13.46
CA HIS A 4 22.56 -13.73 -13.19
C HIS A 4 21.89 -13.16 -14.44
N LEU A 5 21.04 -13.97 -15.09
CA LEU A 5 20.23 -13.51 -16.21
C LEU A 5 19.11 -12.62 -15.67
N GLN A 6 19.10 -11.34 -16.04
CA GLN A 6 17.97 -10.45 -15.81
C GLN A 6 17.22 -10.20 -17.13
N THR A 7 15.91 -10.03 -17.06
CA THR A 7 15.10 -9.64 -18.23
C THR A 7 15.42 -8.20 -18.64
N LEU A 8 15.67 -7.97 -19.93
CA LEU A 8 15.93 -6.64 -20.51
C LEU A 8 14.69 -5.99 -21.14
N TRP A 9 13.50 -6.49 -20.82
CA TRP A 9 12.24 -6.00 -21.38
C TRP A 9 11.22 -5.70 -20.28
N THR A 10 10.30 -4.78 -20.58
CA THR A 10 9.19 -4.38 -19.71
C THR A 10 7.89 -4.61 -20.46
N LEU A 11 6.94 -5.32 -19.86
CA LEU A 11 5.57 -5.45 -20.39
C LEU A 11 4.69 -4.35 -19.80
N GLN A 12 3.91 -3.70 -20.67
CA GLN A 12 2.88 -2.75 -20.29
C GLN A 12 1.58 -3.16 -20.96
N THR A 13 0.51 -3.27 -20.17
CA THR A 13 -0.82 -3.67 -20.65
C THR A 13 -1.83 -2.59 -20.28
N THR A 14 -2.57 -2.11 -21.28
CA THR A 14 -3.64 -1.11 -21.10
C THR A 14 -4.94 -1.66 -21.68
N TYR A 15 -6.01 -1.61 -20.88
CA TYR A 15 -7.37 -1.91 -21.33
C TYR A 15 -8.06 -0.60 -21.72
N TYR A 16 -8.75 -0.59 -22.86
CA TYR A 16 -9.48 0.58 -23.35
C TYR A 16 -10.87 0.17 -23.84
N TRP A 17 -11.83 1.10 -23.77
CA TRP A 17 -13.18 0.93 -24.29
C TRP A 17 -13.72 2.29 -24.78
N LEU A 18 -14.75 2.25 -25.62
CA LEU A 18 -15.50 3.44 -26.00
C LEU A 18 -16.61 3.70 -24.99
N GLN A 19 -16.71 4.93 -24.50
CA GLN A 19 -17.74 5.38 -23.57
C GLN A 19 -18.53 6.54 -24.17
N THR A 20 -19.84 6.41 -24.24
CA THR A 20 -20.74 7.53 -24.56
C THR A 20 -21.20 8.19 -23.28
N PHE A 21 -21.07 9.52 -23.20
CA PHE A 21 -21.55 10.34 -22.09
C PHE A 21 -22.81 11.09 -22.53
N PRO A 22 -24.02 10.65 -22.12
CA PRO A 22 -25.25 11.34 -22.46
C PRO A 22 -25.28 12.76 -21.88
N ALA A 23 -25.75 13.73 -22.66
CA ALA A 23 -25.82 15.12 -22.24
C ALA A 23 -26.71 15.30 -21.01
N GLY A 24 -26.18 15.94 -19.96
CA GLY A 24 -26.94 16.27 -18.74
C GLY A 24 -27.29 15.08 -17.84
N ALA A 25 -26.76 13.89 -18.10
CA ALA A 25 -27.03 12.69 -17.31
C ALA A 25 -25.75 12.16 -16.62
N GLU A 26 -25.93 11.54 -15.46
CA GLU A 26 -24.84 10.89 -14.72
C GLU A 26 -24.47 9.56 -15.38
N THR A 27 -23.16 9.30 -15.51
CA THR A 27 -22.62 8.01 -15.96
C THR A 27 -21.81 7.40 -14.83
N ILE A 28 -22.15 6.18 -14.42
CA ILE A 28 -21.43 5.43 -13.38
C ILE A 28 -20.44 4.49 -14.05
N VAL A 29 -19.18 4.55 -13.63
CA VAL A 29 -18.10 3.65 -14.08
C VAL A 29 -17.61 2.84 -12.89
N GLU A 30 -17.67 1.52 -12.98
CA GLU A 30 -17.25 0.60 -11.93
C GLU A 30 -16.15 -0.34 -12.46
N HIS A 31 -15.06 -0.46 -11.71
CA HIS A 31 -13.99 -1.41 -11.99
C HIS A 31 -13.86 -2.40 -10.84
N SER A 32 -13.80 -3.69 -11.19
CA SER A 32 -13.49 -4.78 -10.25
C SER A 32 -12.45 -5.69 -10.90
N TYR A 33 -11.34 -5.91 -10.21
CA TYR A 33 -10.24 -6.73 -10.69
C TYR A 33 -9.36 -7.19 -9.52
N MET A 34 -8.57 -8.23 -9.77
CA MET A 34 -7.51 -8.68 -8.85
C MET A 34 -6.19 -8.02 -9.26
N PRO A 35 -5.63 -7.10 -8.46
CA PRO A 35 -4.39 -6.42 -8.80
C PRO A 35 -3.18 -7.35 -8.62
N SER A 36 -2.07 -7.02 -9.30
CA SER A 36 -0.76 -7.55 -8.92
C SER A 36 -0.37 -7.02 -7.54
N VAL A 37 0.00 -7.93 -6.63
CA VAL A 37 0.45 -7.58 -5.27
C VAL A 37 1.95 -7.83 -5.17
N GLY A 38 2.73 -6.80 -4.84
CA GLY A 38 4.14 -6.97 -4.55
C GLY A 38 4.29 -7.66 -3.19
N MET A 39 5.16 -8.67 -3.10
CA MET A 39 5.36 -9.42 -1.85
C MET A 39 6.83 -9.65 -1.54
N SER A 40 7.18 -9.65 -0.26
CA SER A 40 8.47 -10.13 0.24
C SER A 40 8.26 -11.04 1.44
N VAL A 41 9.09 -12.08 1.57
CA VAL A 41 9.08 -13.02 2.69
C VAL A 41 9.39 -12.32 4.02
N GLY A 42 10.14 -11.22 3.98
CA GLY A 42 10.38 -10.35 5.13
C GLY A 42 10.11 -8.89 4.80
N THR A 43 9.91 -8.09 5.85
CA THR A 43 9.73 -6.65 5.75
C THR A 43 10.92 -5.89 6.32
N ILE A 44 11.28 -4.77 5.69
CA ILE A 44 12.27 -3.84 6.22
C ILE A 44 11.71 -3.05 7.41
N VAL A 45 10.39 -2.96 7.57
CA VAL A 45 9.74 -2.16 8.61
C VAL A 45 10.06 -2.73 10.00
N GLY A 46 10.65 -1.90 10.85
CA GLY A 46 11.05 -2.28 12.21
C GLY A 46 12.22 -3.26 12.30
N MET A 47 12.78 -3.69 11.16
CA MET A 47 13.94 -4.59 11.12
C MET A 47 15.16 -3.93 11.80
N PRO A 48 15.93 -4.65 12.65
CA PRO A 48 17.18 -4.14 13.18
C PRO A 48 18.18 -3.88 12.04
N THR A 49 18.61 -2.62 11.89
CA THR A 49 19.54 -2.24 10.81
C THR A 49 21.00 -2.41 11.19
N HIS A 50 21.31 -2.54 12.48
CA HIS A 50 22.67 -2.65 13.03
C HIS A 50 23.63 -1.57 12.51
N GLY A 51 23.12 -0.35 12.29
CA GLY A 51 23.92 0.77 11.77
C GLY A 51 24.18 0.74 10.26
N ASN A 52 23.61 -0.21 9.52
CA ASN A 52 23.73 -0.25 8.07
C ASN A 52 22.99 0.95 7.43
N ALA A 53 23.75 1.83 6.77
CA ALA A 53 23.23 3.05 6.17
C ALA A 53 22.18 2.81 5.07
N PHE A 54 22.34 1.76 4.26
CA PHE A 54 21.39 1.40 3.22
C PHE A 54 20.05 0.97 3.82
N LEU A 55 20.06 0.08 4.82
CA LEU A 55 18.84 -0.36 5.50
C LEU A 55 18.12 0.79 6.20
N ASN A 56 18.87 1.71 6.82
CA ASN A 56 18.29 2.92 7.41
C ASN A 56 17.61 3.81 6.37
N GLN A 57 18.20 3.96 5.19
CA GLN A 57 17.60 4.76 4.12
C GLN A 57 16.36 4.08 3.52
N GLU A 58 16.40 2.77 3.34
CA GLU A 58 15.23 1.99 2.91
C GLU A 58 14.07 2.09 3.91
N GLN A 59 14.34 2.00 5.21
CA GLN A 59 13.30 2.18 6.25
C GLN A 59 12.65 3.56 6.17
N LYS A 60 13.44 4.62 5.95
CA LYS A 60 12.91 5.98 5.76
C LYS A 60 12.06 6.08 4.50
N SER A 61 12.53 5.52 3.38
CA SER A 61 11.78 5.52 2.13
C SER A 61 10.44 4.80 2.26
N TYR A 62 10.40 3.66 2.95
CA TYR A 62 9.15 2.95 3.25
C TYR A 62 8.25 3.79 4.16
N ALA A 63 8.81 4.43 5.18
CA ALA A 63 8.02 5.25 6.09
C ALA A 63 7.34 6.42 5.39
N GLU A 64 8.05 7.09 4.49
CA GLU A 64 7.51 8.17 3.66
C GLU A 64 6.47 7.63 2.66
N ARG A 65 6.80 6.56 1.93
CA ARG A 65 5.96 6.03 0.85
C ARG A 65 4.61 5.49 1.35
N TYR A 66 4.60 4.83 2.51
CA TYR A 66 3.40 4.20 3.07
C TYR A 66 2.79 4.99 4.24
N CYS A 67 3.35 6.15 4.58
CA CYS A 67 2.96 6.92 5.77
C CYS A 67 3.00 6.06 7.05
N ILE A 68 4.13 5.41 7.28
CA ILE A 68 4.32 4.57 8.46
C ILE A 68 4.47 5.45 9.69
N GLU A 69 3.48 5.37 10.57
CA GLU A 69 3.51 6.06 11.85
C GLU A 69 4.50 5.40 12.83
N PRO A 70 5.05 6.16 13.81
CA PRO A 70 5.93 5.61 14.83
C PRO A 70 5.33 4.42 15.60
N SER A 71 4.02 4.43 15.84
CA SER A 71 3.28 3.35 16.52
C SER A 71 3.30 2.03 15.73
N PHE A 72 3.13 2.13 14.41
CA PHE A 72 3.22 1.00 13.48
C PHE A 72 4.64 0.43 13.44
N ALA A 73 5.63 1.30 13.24
CA ALA A 73 7.05 0.91 13.23
C ALA A 73 7.48 0.27 14.55
N ALA A 74 7.05 0.81 15.68
CA ALA A 74 7.33 0.25 17.01
C ALA A 74 6.73 -1.14 17.20
N THR A 75 5.51 -1.37 16.70
CA THR A 75 4.85 -2.70 16.74
C THR A 75 5.66 -3.72 15.92
N ALA A 76 6.07 -3.35 14.70
CA ALA A 76 6.91 -4.21 13.87
C ALA A 76 8.28 -4.49 14.52
N GLN A 77 8.91 -3.46 15.10
CA GLN A 77 10.20 -3.59 15.78
C GLN A 77 10.12 -4.50 17.02
N ALA A 78 9.03 -4.42 17.80
CA ALA A 78 8.81 -5.31 18.93
C ALA A 78 8.68 -6.77 18.49
N ALA A 79 8.03 -7.03 17.35
CA ALA A 79 7.94 -8.37 16.79
C ALA A 79 9.30 -8.91 16.35
N TRP A 80 10.14 -8.08 15.71
CA TRP A 80 11.52 -8.44 15.37
C TRP A 80 12.35 -8.79 16.62
N LYS A 81 12.27 -7.97 17.67
CA LYS A 81 12.94 -8.25 18.95
C LYS A 81 12.51 -9.57 19.56
N LYS A 82 11.22 -9.90 19.47
CA LYS A 82 10.65 -11.16 19.99
C LYS A 82 11.03 -12.37 19.13
N ALA A 83 11.15 -12.19 17.82
CA ALA A 83 11.52 -13.25 16.89
C ALA A 83 12.99 -13.66 17.02
N GLY A 84 13.87 -12.71 17.35
CA GLY A 84 15.32 -12.95 17.41
C GLY A 84 15.94 -13.09 16.01
N SER A 85 17.09 -13.75 15.92
CA SER A 85 17.81 -13.98 14.66
C SER A 85 17.20 -15.07 13.77
N ASP A 86 16.34 -15.90 14.34
CA ASP A 86 16.01 -17.20 13.74
C ASP A 86 14.70 -17.17 12.94
N ARG A 87 13.96 -16.05 13.01
CA ARG A 87 12.62 -15.93 12.42
C ARG A 87 12.36 -14.54 11.87
N ILE A 88 11.61 -14.50 10.78
CA ILE A 88 11.06 -13.28 10.19
C ILE A 88 9.63 -13.11 10.72
N PRO A 89 9.32 -12.04 11.48
CA PRO A 89 8.01 -11.92 12.13
C PRO A 89 6.87 -11.60 11.16
N PHE A 90 7.17 -10.98 10.03
CA PHE A 90 6.19 -10.55 9.04
C PHE A 90 6.72 -10.72 7.63
N SER A 91 5.85 -11.21 6.74
CA SER A 91 5.95 -10.93 5.31
C SER A 91 5.27 -9.59 5.03
N ASP A 92 5.65 -8.92 3.93
CA ASP A 92 4.92 -7.74 3.48
C ASP A 92 4.20 -7.96 2.15
N GLN A 93 3.06 -7.28 2.03
CA GLN A 93 2.27 -7.14 0.82
C GLN A 93 2.17 -5.65 0.50
N ARG A 94 2.46 -5.28 -0.75
CA ARG A 94 2.50 -3.91 -1.24
C ARG A 94 1.52 -3.75 -2.40
N ILE A 95 0.57 -2.85 -2.23
CA ILE A 95 -0.47 -2.55 -3.23
C ILE A 95 -0.32 -1.07 -3.61
N SER A 96 -0.26 -0.80 -4.91
CA SER A 96 -0.22 0.57 -5.44
C SER A 96 -1.40 0.81 -6.36
N TYR A 97 -1.99 2.01 -6.28
CA TYR A 97 -3.08 2.44 -7.14
C TYR A 97 -2.82 3.87 -7.64
N ILE A 98 -2.82 4.04 -8.96
CA ILE A 98 -2.65 5.36 -9.59
C ILE A 98 -3.89 6.19 -9.31
N LEU A 99 -3.73 7.25 -8.54
CA LEU A 99 -4.82 8.15 -8.13
C LEU A 99 -4.57 9.59 -8.61
N LYS A 100 -3.31 10.00 -8.78
CA LYS A 100 -2.96 11.35 -9.25
C LYS A 100 -3.60 11.70 -10.60
N THR A 101 -3.77 10.71 -11.48
CA THR A 101 -4.40 10.92 -12.80
C THR A 101 -5.88 11.27 -12.72
N GLY A 102 -6.51 11.08 -11.55
CA GLY A 102 -7.84 11.61 -11.25
C GLY A 102 -7.92 13.13 -11.41
N SER A 103 -6.80 13.83 -11.31
CA SER A 103 -6.72 15.28 -11.56
C SER A 103 -6.78 15.68 -13.04
N ASN A 104 -6.80 14.72 -13.97
CA ASN A 104 -6.95 14.99 -15.41
C ASN A 104 -8.42 15.16 -15.84
N TRP A 105 -9.37 14.88 -14.96
CA TRP A 105 -10.80 15.08 -15.21
C TRP A 105 -11.19 16.54 -15.00
N ALA A 106 -12.41 16.90 -15.44
CA ALA A 106 -12.92 18.27 -15.31
C ALA A 106 -13.25 18.61 -13.85
N GLY A 107 -12.24 19.05 -13.09
CA GLY A 107 -12.34 19.44 -11.68
C GLY A 107 -11.83 18.38 -10.70
N PRO A 108 -11.91 18.65 -9.38
CA PRO A 108 -11.54 17.68 -8.36
C PRO A 108 -12.46 16.45 -8.39
N ILE A 109 -12.03 15.34 -7.77
CA ILE A 109 -12.85 14.13 -7.58
C ILE A 109 -14.11 14.43 -6.73
N ALA A 110 -14.19 15.63 -6.14
CA ALA A 110 -15.24 16.10 -5.25
C ALA A 110 -15.36 15.17 -4.04
N ARG A 111 -16.17 14.11 -4.10
CA ARG A 111 -16.33 13.16 -3.00
C ARG A 111 -15.47 11.93 -3.23
N PHE A 112 -14.56 11.67 -2.30
CA PHE A 112 -13.72 10.49 -2.31
C PHE A 112 -13.95 9.65 -1.05
N LYS A 113 -14.21 8.36 -1.22
CA LYS A 113 -14.23 7.37 -0.14
C LYS A 113 -13.21 6.28 -0.45
N LEU A 114 -12.31 6.04 0.50
CA LEU A 114 -11.38 4.91 0.45
C LEU A 114 -11.70 3.96 1.59
N THR A 115 -11.83 2.68 1.26
CA THR A 115 -11.94 1.59 2.24
C THR A 115 -10.79 0.62 1.99
N VAL A 116 -9.96 0.39 3.00
CA VAL A 116 -8.86 -0.58 2.97
C VAL A 116 -9.19 -1.71 3.94
N ASP A 117 -9.28 -2.92 3.43
CA ASP A 117 -9.39 -4.13 4.24
C ASP A 117 -8.04 -4.85 4.29
N LYS A 118 -7.52 -5.08 5.49
CA LYS A 118 -6.24 -5.78 5.69
C LYS A 118 -6.37 -7.31 5.70
N GLY A 119 -7.54 -7.86 5.41
CA GLY A 119 -7.81 -9.29 5.25
C GLY A 119 -8.00 -10.05 6.56
N ALA A 120 -7.13 -9.87 7.55
CA ALA A 120 -7.20 -10.58 8.84
C ALA A 120 -6.95 -9.66 10.05
N PRO A 121 -7.60 -9.86 11.22
CA PRO A 121 -7.47 -8.98 12.38
C PRO A 121 -6.05 -8.84 12.96
N ASN A 122 -5.18 -9.82 12.74
CA ASN A 122 -3.78 -9.84 13.17
C ASN A 122 -2.82 -9.13 12.20
N ASN A 123 -3.22 -8.87 10.95
CA ASN A 123 -2.40 -8.13 10.01
C ASN A 123 -2.22 -6.67 10.47
N LEU A 124 -1.12 -6.05 10.10
CA LEU A 124 -0.95 -4.59 10.24
C LEU A 124 -1.16 -3.95 8.87
N VAL A 125 -1.71 -2.74 8.83
CA VAL A 125 -1.84 -1.97 7.58
C VAL A 125 -1.42 -0.53 7.78
N SER A 126 -0.73 0.03 6.79
CA SER A 126 -0.33 1.44 6.76
C SER A 126 -0.47 1.96 5.33
N PHE A 127 -1.03 3.16 5.21
CA PHE A 127 -1.22 3.87 3.95
C PHE A 127 -1.42 5.36 4.26
N CYS A 128 -1.12 6.21 3.29
CA CYS A 128 -1.35 7.63 3.42
C CYS A 128 -2.84 7.97 3.29
N GLY A 129 -3.39 8.60 4.31
CA GLY A 129 -4.78 9.07 4.32
C GLY A 129 -5.01 10.07 5.45
N THR A 130 -6.04 10.88 5.33
CA THR A 130 -6.44 11.86 6.35
C THR A 130 -7.68 11.37 7.10
N ASN A 131 -7.70 11.55 8.43
CA ASN A 131 -8.82 11.13 9.28
C ASN A 131 -9.25 9.67 9.08
N VAL A 132 -8.29 8.76 8.88
CA VAL A 132 -8.54 7.33 8.71
C VAL A 132 -9.15 6.77 9.99
N LYS A 133 -10.30 6.10 9.87
CA LYS A 133 -11.02 5.48 10.98
C LYS A 133 -11.03 3.97 10.80
N LYS A 134 -10.69 3.24 11.86
CA LYS A 134 -10.94 1.80 11.92
C LYS A 134 -12.44 1.57 12.14
N VAL A 135 -13.13 1.00 11.15
CA VAL A 135 -14.59 0.77 11.20
C VAL A 135 -14.95 -0.68 11.54
N SER A 136 -13.98 -1.59 11.48
CA SER A 136 -14.13 -3.00 11.89
C SER A 136 -12.75 -3.60 12.23
N PRO A 137 -12.66 -4.87 12.69
CA PRO A 137 -11.36 -5.49 12.99
C PRO A 137 -10.36 -5.47 11.83
N THR A 138 -10.83 -5.45 10.58
CA THR A 138 -9.99 -5.49 9.37
C THR A 138 -10.11 -4.26 8.47
N ARG A 139 -11.20 -3.49 8.55
CA ARG A 139 -11.47 -2.36 7.64
C ARG A 139 -11.16 -1.00 8.24
N PHE A 140 -10.53 -0.18 7.41
CA PHE A 140 -10.18 1.22 7.66
C PHE A 140 -10.81 2.07 6.56
N GLU A 141 -11.45 3.16 6.94
CA GLU A 141 -12.13 4.06 6.01
C GLU A 141 -11.66 5.50 6.17
N MET A 142 -11.56 6.21 5.05
CA MET A 142 -11.49 7.66 5.03
C MET A 142 -12.43 8.23 3.99
N THR A 143 -12.90 9.45 4.25
CA THR A 143 -13.75 10.21 3.35
C THR A 143 -13.19 11.62 3.21
N ALA A 144 -13.20 12.15 2.00
CA ALA A 144 -12.80 13.52 1.70
C ALA A 144 -13.82 14.18 0.76
N THR A 145 -13.97 15.49 0.91
CA THR A 145 -14.72 16.38 0.01
C THR A 145 -13.73 17.32 -0.69
N ASP A 146 -14.11 17.82 -1.87
CA ASP A 146 -13.25 18.60 -2.77
C ASP A 146 -11.86 17.97 -2.98
N PHE A 147 -11.84 16.65 -3.03
CA PHE A 147 -10.60 15.89 -2.98
C PHE A 147 -9.79 16.03 -4.26
N TYR A 148 -8.56 16.54 -4.12
CA TYR A 148 -7.57 16.64 -5.18
C TYR A 148 -6.37 15.74 -4.85
N PRO A 149 -6.16 14.64 -5.60
CA PRO A 149 -5.14 13.66 -5.27
C PRO A 149 -3.73 14.20 -5.54
N GLN A 150 -3.00 14.50 -4.47
CA GLN A 150 -1.60 14.93 -4.53
C GLN A 150 -0.62 13.74 -4.68
N GLN A 151 -1.09 12.53 -4.36
CA GLN A 151 -0.30 11.31 -4.42
C GLN A 151 -1.09 10.07 -4.84
N ASP A 152 -0.37 9.09 -5.39
CA ASP A 152 -0.91 7.77 -5.65
C ASP A 152 -1.09 7.02 -4.34
N LEU A 153 -2.02 6.07 -4.29
CA LEU A 153 -2.20 5.25 -3.11
C LEU A 153 -1.10 4.19 -3.07
N ASN A 154 -0.45 4.11 -1.93
CA ASN A 154 0.50 3.05 -1.60
C ASN A 154 0.07 2.47 -0.26
N ILE A 155 -0.23 1.17 -0.27
CA ILE A 155 -0.71 0.43 0.90
C ILE A 155 0.30 -0.67 1.18
N ILE A 156 0.75 -0.75 2.43
CA ILE A 156 1.53 -1.88 2.92
C ILE A 156 0.72 -2.64 3.97
N ILE A 157 0.66 -3.96 3.82
CA ILE A 157 0.08 -4.88 4.79
C ILE A 157 1.22 -5.77 5.30
N LEU A 158 1.43 -5.79 6.61
CA LEU A 158 2.34 -6.74 7.25
C LEU A 158 1.52 -7.94 7.70
N VAL A 159 1.83 -9.10 7.15
CA VAL A 159 1.16 -10.37 7.44
C VAL A 159 2.04 -11.17 8.38
N PRO A 160 1.59 -11.46 9.63
CA PRO A 160 2.38 -12.24 10.56
C PRO A 160 2.66 -13.62 9.97
N GLU A 161 3.89 -14.10 10.09
CA GLU A 161 4.13 -15.51 9.83
C GLU A 161 3.33 -16.35 10.84
N ALA A 162 2.63 -17.36 10.34
CA ALA A 162 1.90 -18.28 11.19
C ALA A 162 2.89 -18.99 12.11
N LYS A 163 2.56 -19.13 13.40
CA LYS A 163 3.27 -20.07 14.26
C LYS A 163 3.05 -21.46 13.69
N GLN A 164 4.10 -22.09 13.20
CA GLN A 164 4.14 -23.56 13.10
C GLN A 164 4.11 -24.15 14.50
#